data_AF-A0A519US38-F1
#
_entry.id   AF-A0A519US38-F1
#
_cell.length_a   1.000
_cell.length_b   1.000
_cell.length_c   1.000
_cell.angle_alpha   90.00
_cell.angle_beta   90.00
_cell.angle_gamma   90.00
#
_symmetry.space_group_name_H-M   'P 1'
#
loop_
_entity.id
_entity.type
_entity.pdbx_description
1 polymer ?
#
loop_
_entity_poly.entity_id
_entity_poly.type
_entity_poly.pdbx_seq_one_letter_code
_entity_poly.pdbx_strand_id
1 'polypeptide(L)' 'MGAPNRRIQSGRIIDEAGQPLVGATVLLKGTGRGASTDANGDYSLPVPLGTNT' A
#
# COMPACT_ATOMS: atom_id res chain seq x y z
N MET A 1 19.88 -10.03 16.44
CA MET A 1 19.60 -10.03 14.98
C MET A 1 18.09 -10.05 14.82
N GLY A 2 17.42 -8.89 14.79
CA GLY A 2 15.96 -8.81 14.70
C GLY A 2 15.49 -9.05 13.27
N ALA A 3 14.49 -9.90 13.09
CA ALA A 3 13.89 -10.15 11.77
C ALA A 3 13.35 -8.83 11.19
N PRO A 4 13.54 -8.55 9.88
CA PRO A 4 12.84 -7.44 9.25
C PRO A 4 11.37 -7.80 9.20
N ASN A 5 10.62 -7.35 10.20
CA ASN A 5 9.18 -7.54 10.24
C ASN A 5 8.60 -6.74 9.06
N ARG A 6 8.14 -7.45 8.03
CA ARG A 6 7.51 -6.86 6.85
C ARG A 6 6.07 -7.33 6.82
N ARG A 7 5.13 -6.39 6.94
CA ARG A 7 3.71 -6.66 6.73
C ARG A 7 3.37 -6.36 5.29
N ILE A 8 2.51 -7.19 4.73
CA ILE A 8 1.85 -6.89 3.47
C ILE A 8 0.62 -6.07 3.80
N GLN A 9 0.62 -4.83 3.34
CA GLN A 9 -0.52 -3.94 3.47
C GLN A 9 -1.33 -4.04 2.20
N SER A 10 -2.42 -4.78 2.29
CA SER A 10 -3.39 -4.98 1.21
C SER A 10 -4.61 -4.10 1.46
N GLY A 11 -5.16 -3.54 0.39
CA GLY A 11 -6.40 -2.80 0.47
C GLY A 11 -6.95 -2.54 -0.92
N ARG A 12 -8.09 -1.85 -0.97
CA ARG A 12 -8.73 -1.44 -2.21
C ARG A 12 -8.92 0.07 -2.20
N ILE A 13 -8.57 0.71 -3.30
CA ILE A 13 -8.76 2.14 -3.51
C ILE A 13 -10.01 2.31 -4.36
N ILE A 14 -10.93 3.07 -3.80
CA ILE A 14 -12.18 3.45 -4.44
C ILE A 14 -12.26 4.98 -4.47
N ASP A 15 -12.86 5.50 -5.53
CA ASP A 15 -13.22 6.90 -5.64
C ASP A 15 -14.47 7.24 -4.79
N GLU A 16 -14.81 8.52 -4.64
CA GLU A 16 -16.04 8.97 -3.96
C GLU A 16 -17.31 8.39 -4.61
N ALA A 17 -17.27 8.09 -5.91
CA ALA A 17 -18.35 7.40 -6.61
C ALA A 17 -18.45 5.89 -6.29
N GLY A 18 -17.55 5.33 -5.48
CA GLY A 18 -17.45 3.89 -5.19
C GLY A 18 -16.80 3.07 -6.30
N GLN A 19 -16.22 3.72 -7.30
CA GLN A 19 -15.55 3.07 -8.43
C GLN A 19 -14.10 2.73 -8.07
N PRO A 20 -13.59 1.54 -8.42
CA PRO A 20 -12.20 1.19 -8.17
C PRO A 20 -11.24 2.10 -8.95
N LEU A 21 -10.27 2.67 -8.25
CA LEU A 21 -9.28 3.55 -8.87
C LEU A 21 -8.07 2.72 -9.32
N VAL A 22 -7.98 2.46 -10.62
CA VAL A 22 -6.83 1.79 -11.26
C VAL A 22 -5.69 2.76 -11.49
N GLY A 23 -4.45 2.32 -11.27
CA GLY A 23 -3.26 3.15 -11.49
C GLY A 23 -3.03 4.21 -10.41
N ALA A 24 -3.76 4.13 -9.30
CA ALA A 24 -3.50 4.96 -8.13
C ALA A 24 -2.16 4.55 -7.51
N THR A 25 -1.34 5.54 -7.15
CA THR A 25 -0.01 5.29 -6.57
C THR A 25 -0.07 5.43 -5.05
N VAL A 26 0.16 4.34 -4.34
CA VAL A 26 0.29 4.31 -2.88
C VAL A 26 1.75 4.44 -2.52
N LEU A 27 2.14 5.56 -1.89
CA LEU A 27 3.48 5.73 -1.33
C LEU A 27 3.46 5.43 0.17
N LEU A 28 4.41 4.60 0.63
CA LEU A 28 4.62 4.43 2.06
C LEU A 28 5.36 5.65 2.61
N LYS A 29 4.68 6.44 3.46
CA LYS A 29 5.29 7.60 4.10
C LYS A 29 6.52 7.19 4.90
N GLY A 30 7.64 7.90 4.71
CA GLY A 30 8.91 7.57 5.35
C GLY A 30 9.69 6.43 4.69
N THR A 31 9.24 5.94 3.54
CA THR A 31 9.94 4.91 2.76
C THR A 31 9.88 5.26 1.27
N GLY A 32 10.96 4.97 0.52
CA GLY A 32 10.99 5.14 -0.94
C GLY A 32 10.25 4.04 -1.72
N ARG A 33 9.28 3.36 -1.11
CA ARG A 33 8.51 2.26 -1.72
C ARG A 33 7.10 2.73 -1.97
N GLY A 34 6.61 2.43 -3.16
CA GLY A 34 5.21 2.57 -3.50
C GLY A 34 4.69 1.35 -4.24
N ALA A 35 3.37 1.25 -4.34
CA ALA A 35 2.66 0.25 -5.13
C ALA A 35 1.57 0.94 -5.93
N SER A 36 1.33 0.48 -7.14
CA SER A 36 0.20 0.88 -7.97
C SER A 36 -0.99 -0.04 -7.71
N THR A 37 -2.20 0.50 -7.73
CA THR A 37 -3.43 -0.31 -7.76
C THR A 37 -3.67 -0.96 -9.10
N ASP A 38 -4.26 -2.14 -9.05
CA ASP A 38 -4.69 -2.92 -10.21
C ASP A 38 -6.06 -2.45 -10.77
N ALA A 39 -6.56 -3.08 -11.83
CA ALA A 39 -7.84 -2.77 -12.48
C ALA A 39 -9.04 -2.85 -11.54
N ASN A 40 -8.95 -3.66 -10.49
CA ASN A 40 -9.98 -3.78 -9.47
C ASN A 40 -9.84 -2.75 -8.33
N GLY A 41 -8.83 -1.88 -8.40
CA GLY A 41 -8.48 -0.93 -7.33
C GLY A 41 -7.73 -1.58 -6.18
N ASP A 42 -7.44 -2.88 -6.25
CA ASP A 42 -6.69 -3.60 -5.22
C ASP A 42 -5.20 -3.25 -5.29
N TYR A 43 -4.58 -3.05 -4.14
CA TYR A 43 -3.13 -2.90 -4.00
C TYR A 43 -2.58 -3.85 -2.95
N SER A 44 -1.31 -4.21 -3.10
CA SER A 44 -0.55 -4.95 -2.11
C SER A 44 0.85 -4.34 -2.00
N LEU A 45 1.13 -3.70 -0.87
CA LEU A 45 2.40 -3.04 -0.63
C LEU A 45 3.13 -3.72 0.56
N PRO A 46 4.33 -4.28 0.35
CA PRO A 46 5.12 -4.84 1.43
C PRO A 46 5.78 -3.72 2.26
N VAL A 47 5.12 -3.34 3.35
CA VAL A 47 5.54 -2.29 4.29
C VAL A 47 6.46 -2.87 5.38
N PRO A 48 7.70 -2.37 5.54
CA PRO A 48 8.49 -2.66 6.73
C PRO A 48 7.82 -1.98 7.92
N LEU A 49 7.53 -2.72 9.00
CA LEU A 49 7.02 -2.10 10.24
C LEU A 49 8.21 -1.46 10.97
N GLY A 50 8.63 -0.31 10.46
CA GLY A 50 9.36 0.69 11.24
C GLY A 50 8.35 1.49 12.03
N THR A 51 8.35 1.28 13.34
CA THR A 51 7.73 2.05 14.43
C THR A 51 7.02 3.34 14.00
N ASN A 52 5.69 3.30 13.84
CA ASN A 52 4.86 4.50 13.94
C ASN A 52 4.58 4.73 15.43
N THR A 53 5.53 5.37 16.13
CA THR A 53 5.26 5.99 17.43
C THR A 53 4.44 7.25 17.22
#